data_AF-A0A8T6VCD1-F1
#
_entry.id   AF-A0A8T6VCD1-F1
#
_cell.length_a   1.000
_cell.length_b   1.000
_cell.length_c   1.000
_cell.angle_alpha   90.00
_cell.angle_beta   90.00
_cell.angle_gamma   90.00
#
_symmetry.space_group_name_H-M   'P 1'
#
loop_
_entity.id
_entity.type
_entity.pdbx_description
1 polymer ?
#
loop_
_entity_poly.entity_id
_entity_poly.type
_entity_poly.pdbx_seq_one_letter_code
_entity_poly.pdbx_strand_id
1 'polypeptide(L)' 'MALIRAYRTFSMVIGYCVKCRSKREIKGAKPTTMKNGKPAVQGTCPTCSTKIFRIGKA' A
#
# COMPACT_ATOMS: atom_id res chain seq x y z
N MET A 1 -23.52 -12.88 22.11
CA MET A 1 -23.37 -12.60 20.66
C MET A 1 -22.89 -11.17 20.45
N ALA A 2 -21.59 -10.94 20.23
CA ALA A 2 -21.03 -9.61 19.96
C ALA A 2 -20.43 -9.60 18.54
N LEU A 3 -21.28 -9.44 17.51
CA LEU A 3 -20.94 -9.67 16.10
C LEU A 3 -20.80 -8.40 15.25
N ILE A 4 -20.40 -7.24 15.79
CA ILE A 4 -20.50 -5.99 15.00
C ILE A 4 -19.32 -5.00 15.07
N ARG A 5 -18.13 -5.43 15.50
CA ARG A 5 -16.92 -4.57 15.46
C ARG A 5 -15.83 -5.05 14.47
N ALA A 6 -16.21 -5.74 13.40
CA ALA A 6 -15.26 -6.38 12.48
C ALA A 6 -15.03 -5.64 11.15
N TYR A 7 -15.62 -4.47 10.89
CA TYR A 7 -15.20 -3.60 9.78
C TYR A 7 -13.94 -2.80 10.17
N ARG A 8 -12.91 -3.59 10.49
CA ARG A 8 -11.52 -3.24 10.69
C ARG A 8 -11.04 -2.44 9.48
N THR A 9 -11.07 -1.11 9.59
CA THR A 9 -10.26 -0.12 8.86
C THR A 9 -9.39 -0.73 7.75
N PHE A 10 -10.01 -1.14 6.64
CA PHE A 10 -9.29 -1.63 5.48
C PHE A 10 -8.87 -0.39 4.69
N SER A 11 -7.77 0.22 5.13
CA SER A 11 -7.15 1.35 4.44
C SER A 11 -6.62 0.86 3.09
N MET A 12 -7.46 0.93 2.04
CA MET A 12 -7.10 0.62 0.66
C MET A 12 -6.12 1.67 0.14
N VAL A 13 -4.83 1.39 0.31
CA VAL A 13 -3.79 2.24 -0.27
C VAL A 13 -3.60 1.85 -1.74
N ILE A 14 -4.09 2.70 -2.64
CA ILE A 14 -3.83 2.57 -4.08
C ILE A 14 -2.41 3.08 -4.38
N GLY A 15 -1.60 2.29 -5.08
CA GLY A 15 -0.25 2.62 -5.53
C GLY A 15 -0.08 2.35 -7.03
N TYR A 16 0.93 2.97 -7.64
CA TYR A 16 1.24 2.72 -9.05
C TYR A 16 2.22 1.55 -9.17
N CYS A 17 1.83 0.50 -9.89
CA CYS A 17 2.71 -0.62 -10.16
C CYS A 17 3.49 -0.38 -11.46
N VAL A 18 4.81 -0.29 -11.37
CA VAL A 18 5.69 -0.05 -12.53
C VAL A 18 5.67 -1.19 -13.54
N LYS A 19 5.55 -2.45 -13.09
CA LYS A 19 5.41 -3.60 -14.00
C LYS A 19 4.07 -3.61 -14.73
N CYS A 20 2.97 -3.33 -14.04
CA CYS A 20 1.64 -3.35 -14.64
C CYS A 20 1.27 -2.02 -15.32
N ARG A 21 2.09 -0.97 -15.17
CA ARG A 21 1.85 0.40 -15.65
C ARG A 21 0.45 0.93 -15.31
N SER A 22 -0.07 0.51 -14.16
CA SER A 22 -1.45 0.75 -13.75
C SER A 22 -1.51 1.02 -12.26
N LYS A 23 -2.48 1.84 -11.83
CA LYS A 23 -2.80 2.03 -10.41
C LYS A 23 -3.48 0.76 -9.89
N ARG A 24 -2.97 0.20 -8.80
CA ARG A 24 -3.43 -1.05 -8.18
C ARG A 24 -3.43 -0.89 -6.67
N GLU A 25 -4.21 -1.72 -5.99
CA GLU A 25 -4.18 -1.78 -4.54
C GLU A 25 -2.87 -2.38 -4.04
N ILE A 26 -2.31 -1.77 -2.99
CA ILE A 26 -1.11 -2.27 -2.32
C ILE A 26 -1.56 -3.26 -1.24
N LYS A 27 -1.25 -4.55 -1.45
CA LYS A 27 -1.45 -5.58 -0.43
C LYS A 27 -0.35 -5.47 0.62
N GLY A 28 -0.75 -5.40 1.89
CA GLY A 28 0.20 -5.26 3.01
C GLY A 28 0.93 -3.92 3.01
N ALA A 29 0.22 -2.83 2.75
CA ALA A 29 0.76 -1.48 2.81
C ALA A 29 1.36 -1.19 4.20
N LYS A 30 2.67 -0.90 4.22
CA LYS A 30 3.46 -0.53 5.39
C LYS A 30 4.10 0.84 5.17
N PRO A 31 3.94 1.79 6.09
CA PRO A 31 4.69 3.03 6.04
C PRO A 31 6.19 2.71 6.20
N THR A 32 7.02 3.29 5.35
CA THR A 32 8.47 3.19 5.40
C THR A 32 9.08 4.54 5.06
N THR A 33 10.10 4.96 5.78
CA THR A 33 10.83 6.19 5.48
C THR A 33 11.96 5.86 4.52
N MET A 34 11.99 6.50 3.36
CA MET A 34 13.12 6.33 2.43
C MET A 34 14.40 6.94 3.01
N LYS A 35 15.57 6.54 2.49
CA LYS A 35 16.88 7.08 2.90
C LYS A 35 16.98 8.62 2.78
N ASN A 36 16.14 9.24 1.96
CA ASN A 36 16.07 10.69 1.79
C ASN A 36 15.10 11.39 2.77
N GLY A 37 14.69 10.72 3.86
CA GLY A 37 13.81 11.27 4.89
C GLY A 37 12.34 11.44 4.48
N LYS A 38 11.96 11.07 3.26
CA LYS A 38 10.58 11.20 2.77
C LYS A 38 9.71 10.03 3.22
N PRO A 39 8.47 10.28 3.70
CA PRO A 39 7.54 9.22 4.01
C PRO A 39 7.10 8.51 2.74
N ALA A 40 7.21 7.19 2.73
CA ALA A 40 6.71 6.34 1.67
C ALA A 40 5.84 5.23 2.26
N VAL A 41 5.02 4.62 1.42
CA VAL A 41 4.25 3.43 1.74
C VAL A 41 4.73 2.33 0.82
N GLN A 42 5.22 1.24 1.39
CA GLN A 42 5.65 0.06 0.66
C GLN A 42 4.62 -1.05 0.82
N GLY A 43 4.41 -1.85 -0.21
CA GLY A 43 3.76 -3.14 -0.07
C GLY A 43 3.89 -3.96 -1.34
N THR A 44 2.93 -4.83 -1.62
CA THR A 44 3.03 -5.82 -2.70
C THR A 44 1.87 -5.71 -3.68
N CYS A 45 2.17 -5.82 -4.98
CA CYS A 45 1.15 -5.90 -6.02
C CYS A 45 0.46 -7.26 -6.00
N PRO A 46 -0.89 -7.35 -5.94
CA PRO A 46 -1.60 -8.63 -5.96
C PRO A 46 -1.55 -9.35 -7.31
N THR A 47 -1.27 -8.64 -8.42
CA THR A 47 -1.27 -9.23 -9.77
C THR A 47 0.10 -9.73 -10.22
N CYS A 48 1.16 -8.96 -9.93
CA CYS A 48 2.52 -9.28 -10.40
C CYS A 48 3.51 -9.60 -9.27
N SER A 49 3.02 -9.69 -8.03
CA SER A 49 3.79 -10.00 -6.81
C SER A 49 5.02 -9.09 -6.56
N THR A 50 5.12 -7.99 -7.29
CA THR A 50 6.26 -7.07 -7.22
C THR A 50 6.01 -6.04 -6.12
N LYS A 51 7.08 -5.59 -5.46
CA LYS A 51 7.00 -4.54 -4.44
C LYS A 51 6.56 -3.22 -5.08
N ILE A 52 5.50 -2.62 -4.55
CA ILE A 52 4.99 -1.29 -4.93
C ILE A 52 5.43 -0.30 -3.85
N PHE A 53 5.93 0.84 -4.28
CA PHE A 53 6.24 1.97 -3.42
C PHE A 53 5.36 3.15 -3.83
N ARG A 54 4.59 3.68 -2.89
CA ARG A 54 3.86 4.95 -3.02
C ARG A 54 4.59 5.98 -2.18
N ILE A 55 5.27 6.91 -2.83
CA ILE A 55 5.91 8.04 -2.15
C ILE A 55 4.77 8.97 -1.69
N GLY A 56 4.66 9.20 -0.39
CA GLY A 56 3.77 10.22 0.14
C GLY A 56 4.32 11.60 -0.22
N LYS A 57 3.44 12.56 -0.52
CA LYS A 57 3.87 13.96 -0.55
C LYS A 57 4.29 14.32 0.89
N ALA A 58 5.47 14.93 1.02
CA ALA A 58 5.97 15.42 2.31
C ALA A 58 4.97 16.42 2.93
#